data_AF-A0A2K3LZB8-F1
#
_entry.id   AF-A0A2K3LZB8-F1
#
_cell.length_a   1.000
_cell.length_b   1.000
_cell.length_c   1.000
_cell.angle_alpha   90.00
_cell.angle_beta   90.00
_cell.angle_gamma   90.00
#
_symmetry.space_group_name_H-M   'P 1'
#
loop_
_entity.id
_entity.type
_entity.pdbx_description
1 polymer ?
#
loop_
_entity_poly.entity_id
_entity_poly.type
_entity_poly.pdbx_seq_one_letter_code
_entity_poly.pdbx_strand_id
1 'polypeptide(L)'
;MGGSGSDDNAPFLKKPISEETLKLLFDVSNSNNLENSLEILIQTSKSSSGRSNLASKTILPSILNILQSQTSLLDHHILSLCFKLLRNLCAGEILNQNLFLQFHGVVTVVSTILRSEVVSDLMLVRWGLQVLANVSLAGKQHQKAIWEELFPLGFLSLARLGTKEVSDPLCMVIYVCCDGNPQWFRELYSHNGLPVVVEIVTTASSEAEF
;
A
#
# COMPACT_ATOMS: atom_id res chain seq x y z
N MET A 1 -14.47 16.32 47.50
CA MET A 1 -14.34 17.26 46.35
C MET A 1 -13.07 16.85 45.63
N GLY A 2 -13.14 15.85 44.75
CA GLY A 2 -13.36 16.00 43.30
C GLY A 2 -11.98 15.93 42.63
N GLY A 3 -11.57 14.96 41.83
CA GLY A 3 -12.30 14.05 40.94
C GLY A 3 -12.12 14.51 39.48
N SER A 4 -11.07 14.05 38.80
CA SER A 4 -10.92 13.89 37.33
C SER A 4 -9.47 13.43 37.05
N GLY A 5 -9.16 12.21 36.61
CA GLY A 5 -9.55 11.62 35.31
C GLY A 5 -8.69 12.29 34.23
N SER A 6 -7.77 11.63 33.52
CA SER A 6 -7.99 10.42 32.73
C SER A 6 -6.69 9.65 32.45
N ASP A 7 -6.72 8.35 32.74
CA ASP A 7 -6.00 7.32 31.98
C ASP A 7 -6.36 7.45 30.49
N ASP A 8 -5.38 7.37 29.60
CA ASP A 8 -5.56 6.86 28.23
C ASP A 8 -4.18 6.48 27.65
N ASN A 9 -3.48 5.59 28.35
CA ASN A 9 -2.48 4.72 27.71
C ASN A 9 -3.17 3.37 27.46
N ALA A 10 -4.12 3.35 26.54
CA ALA A 10 -4.60 2.10 25.98
C ALA A 10 -3.39 1.43 25.30
N PRO A 11 -2.92 0.26 25.74
CA PRO A 11 -1.93 -0.48 24.99
C PRO A 11 -2.59 -0.78 23.65
N PHE A 12 -2.00 -0.33 22.53
CA PHE A 12 -2.42 -0.76 21.20
C PHE A 12 -2.48 -2.29 21.25
N LEU A 13 -3.70 -2.83 21.33
CA LEU A 13 -3.94 -4.26 21.49
C LEU A 13 -3.39 -4.92 20.23
N LYS A 14 -2.20 -5.52 20.38
CA LYS A 14 -1.52 -6.32 19.36
C LYS A 14 -2.40 -7.52 19.04
N LYS A 15 -3.38 -7.36 18.13
CA LYS A 15 -4.26 -8.47 17.75
C LYS A 15 -3.47 -9.48 16.90
N PRO A 16 -3.40 -10.77 17.31
CA PRO A 16 -2.77 -11.79 16.49
C PRO A 16 -3.52 -11.96 15.16
N ILE A 17 -2.86 -12.54 14.17
CA ILE A 17 -3.51 -12.92 12.90
C ILE A 17 -4.68 -13.86 13.24
N SER A 18 -5.87 -13.59 12.69
CA SER A 18 -7.05 -14.43 12.91
C SER A 18 -6.82 -15.86 12.41
N GLU A 19 -7.22 -16.85 13.19
CA GLU A 19 -7.22 -18.25 12.79
C GLU A 19 -8.06 -18.49 11.53
N GLU A 20 -9.16 -17.75 11.37
CA GLU A 20 -10.00 -17.80 10.17
C GLU A 20 -9.25 -17.32 8.93
N THR A 21 -8.43 -16.27 9.07
CA THR A 21 -7.57 -15.76 8.00
C THR A 21 -6.53 -16.81 7.62
N LEU A 22 -5.84 -17.40 8.59
CA LEU A 22 -4.84 -18.44 8.31
C LEU A 22 -5.46 -19.65 7.65
N LYS A 23 -6.59 -20.13 8.18
CA LYS A 23 -7.33 -21.27 7.63
C LYS A 23 -7.74 -21.02 6.17
N LEU A 24 -8.29 -19.84 5.86
CA LEU A 24 -8.64 -19.50 4.49
C LEU A 24 -7.44 -19.54 3.54
N LEU A 25 -6.31 -18.95 3.94
CA LEU A 25 -5.10 -18.95 3.10
C LEU A 25 -4.58 -20.37 2.87
N PHE A 26 -4.60 -21.21 3.91
CA PHE A 26 -4.18 -22.61 3.85
C PHE A 26 -5.08 -23.43 2.92
N ASP A 27 -6.40 -23.31 3.09
CA ASP A 27 -7.39 -24.01 2.28
C ASP A 27 -7.30 -23.61 0.79
N VAL A 28 -7.15 -22.32 0.50
CA VAL A 28 -7.12 -21.82 -0.89
C VAL A 28 -5.82 -22.15 -1.61
N SER A 29 -4.70 -22.16 -0.87
CA SER A 29 -3.37 -22.47 -1.41
C SER A 29 -3.02 -23.96 -1.36
N ASN A 30 -3.81 -24.79 -0.67
CA ASN A 30 -3.48 -26.17 -0.33
C ASN A 30 -2.11 -26.29 0.38
N SER A 31 -1.90 -25.44 1.39
CA SER A 31 -0.67 -25.35 2.20
C SER A 31 -0.98 -25.40 3.69
N ASN A 32 0.03 -25.57 4.53
CA ASN A 32 -0.09 -25.65 5.99
C ASN A 32 0.71 -24.55 6.74
N ASN A 33 1.34 -23.64 6.01
CA ASN A 33 2.10 -22.54 6.58
C ASN A 33 1.92 -21.25 5.76
N LEU A 34 2.06 -20.11 6.43
CA LEU A 34 1.73 -18.80 5.87
C LEU A 34 2.62 -18.42 4.69
N GLU A 35 3.94 -18.62 4.81
CA GLU A 35 4.91 -18.26 3.77
C GLU A 35 4.60 -18.96 2.45
N ASN A 36 4.54 -20.30 2.46
CA ASN A 36 4.22 -21.08 1.27
C ASN A 36 2.82 -20.76 0.72
N SER A 37 1.85 -20.47 1.60
CA SER A 37 0.52 -20.03 1.15
C SER A 37 0.61 -18.73 0.35
N LEU A 38 1.35 -17.73 0.85
CA LEU A 38 1.54 -16.46 0.16
C LEU A 38 2.28 -16.66 -1.18
N GLU A 39 3.31 -17.49 -1.23
CA GLU A 39 4.04 -17.79 -2.47
C GLU A 39 3.15 -18.42 -3.55
N ILE A 40 2.34 -19.42 -3.19
CA ILE A 40 1.40 -20.09 -4.10
C ILE A 40 0.35 -19.09 -4.60
N LEU A 41 -0.19 -18.25 -3.72
CA LEU A 41 -1.17 -17.22 -4.08
C LEU A 41 -0.55 -16.13 -4.98
N ILE A 42 0.72 -15.80 -4.78
CA ILE A 42 1.46 -14.89 -5.67
C ILE A 42 1.58 -15.49 -7.06
N GLN A 43 1.91 -16.79 -7.19
CA GLN A 43 1.97 -17.44 -8.50
C GLN A 43 0.59 -17.47 -9.17
N THR A 44 -0.44 -17.81 -8.41
CA THR A 44 -1.82 -17.88 -8.90
C THR A 44 -2.31 -16.52 -9.42
N SER A 45 -2.03 -15.43 -8.69
CA SER A 45 -2.47 -14.06 -9.03
C SER A 45 -1.75 -13.42 -10.23
N LYS A 46 -0.78 -14.10 -10.85
CA LYS A 46 -0.11 -13.58 -12.06
C LYS A 46 -1.05 -13.52 -13.27
N SER A 47 -2.01 -14.44 -13.39
CA SER A 47 -3.00 -14.45 -14.47
C SER A 47 -4.27 -13.69 -14.09
N SER A 48 -4.99 -13.15 -15.08
CA SER A 48 -6.29 -12.50 -14.83
C SER A 48 -7.30 -13.46 -14.21
N SER A 49 -7.42 -14.68 -14.74
CA SER A 49 -8.31 -15.71 -14.20
C SER A 49 -7.97 -16.10 -12.76
N GLY A 50 -6.68 -16.17 -12.42
CA GLY A 50 -6.23 -16.41 -11.06
C GLY A 50 -6.63 -15.28 -10.11
N ARG A 51 -6.46 -14.02 -10.52
CA ARG A 51 -6.92 -12.87 -9.71
C ARG A 51 -8.42 -12.91 -9.47
N SER A 52 -9.23 -13.15 -10.51
CA SER A 52 -10.68 -13.23 -10.36
C SER A 52 -11.10 -14.40 -9.46
N ASN A 53 -10.42 -15.54 -9.54
CA ASN A 53 -10.66 -16.68 -8.65
C ASN A 53 -10.31 -16.37 -7.18
N LEU A 54 -9.22 -15.65 -6.94
CA LEU A 54 -8.85 -15.25 -5.57
C LEU A 54 -9.76 -14.12 -5.05
N ALA A 55 -10.27 -13.26 -5.93
CA ALA A 55 -11.23 -12.23 -5.58
C ALA A 55 -12.55 -12.83 -5.08
N SER A 56 -13.08 -13.87 -5.75
CA SER A 56 -14.31 -14.55 -5.30
C SER A 56 -14.16 -15.29 -3.97
N LYS A 57 -12.92 -15.57 -3.55
CA LYS A 57 -12.56 -16.19 -2.27
C LYS A 57 -12.19 -15.16 -1.19
N THR A 58 -12.34 -13.87 -1.47
CA THR A 58 -12.05 -12.77 -0.52
C THR A 58 -10.62 -12.80 0.05
N ILE A 59 -9.62 -13.21 -0.76
CA ILE A 59 -8.23 -13.25 -0.31
C ILE A 59 -7.69 -11.87 0.03
N LEU A 60 -8.05 -10.83 -0.73
CA LEU A 60 -7.52 -9.48 -0.51
C LEU A 60 -7.83 -8.95 0.90
N PRO A 61 -9.09 -8.98 1.40
CA PRO A 61 -9.39 -8.64 2.79
C PRO A 61 -8.55 -9.39 3.82
N SER A 62 -8.30 -10.68 3.62
CA SER A 62 -7.47 -11.48 4.52
C SER A 62 -6.02 -11.01 4.57
N ILE A 63 -5.45 -10.59 3.44
CA ILE A 63 -4.09 -10.02 3.41
C ILE A 63 -4.06 -8.66 4.10
N LEU A 64 -5.06 -7.80 3.90
CA LEU A 64 -5.16 -6.53 4.63
C LEU A 64 -5.29 -6.74 6.13
N ASN A 65 -6.07 -7.73 6.57
CA ASN A 65 -6.17 -8.09 7.98
C ASN A 65 -4.82 -8.53 8.56
N ILE A 66 -4.00 -9.28 7.81
CA ILE A 66 -2.63 -9.64 8.23
C ILE A 66 -1.78 -8.39 8.42
N LEU A 67 -1.80 -7.45 7.48
CA LEU A 67 -1.01 -6.21 7.58
C LEU A 67 -1.45 -5.34 8.76
N GLN A 68 -2.74 -5.34 9.10
CA GLN A 68 -3.29 -4.63 10.25
C GLN A 68 -3.00 -5.34 11.58
N SER A 69 -2.86 -6.67 11.57
CA SER A 69 -2.42 -7.44 12.73
C SER A 69 -0.90 -7.39 12.90
N GLN A 70 -0.43 -6.66 13.90
CA GLN A 70 0.97 -6.73 14.36
C GLN A 70 2.03 -6.45 13.27
N THR A 71 1.86 -5.39 12.48
CA THR A 71 2.83 -5.00 11.43
C THR A 71 4.26 -4.83 11.96
N SER A 72 4.45 -4.52 13.25
CA SER A 72 5.76 -4.38 13.90
C SER A 72 6.43 -5.70 14.31
N LEU A 73 5.73 -6.84 14.21
CA LEU A 73 6.25 -8.18 14.55
C LEU A 73 6.28 -9.12 13.34
N LEU A 74 5.71 -8.70 12.21
CA LEU A 74 5.81 -9.48 10.98
C LEU A 74 7.25 -9.49 10.49
N ASP A 75 7.72 -10.67 10.16
CA ASP A 75 8.98 -10.85 9.46
C ASP A 75 8.96 -10.03 8.15
N HIS A 76 10.06 -9.32 7.86
CA HIS A 76 10.19 -8.50 6.64
C HIS A 76 9.92 -9.31 5.36
N HIS A 77 10.27 -10.59 5.36
CA HIS A 77 9.97 -11.52 4.27
C HIS A 77 8.46 -11.74 4.10
N ILE A 78 7.73 -12.01 5.17
CA ILE A 78 6.26 -12.17 5.13
C ILE A 78 5.59 -10.88 4.68
N LEU A 79 6.07 -9.74 5.19
CA LEU A 79 5.57 -8.42 4.80
C LEU A 79 5.77 -8.17 3.29
N SER A 80 6.96 -8.49 2.78
CA SER A 80 7.30 -8.46 1.35
C SER A 80 6.37 -9.34 0.51
N LEU A 81 6.10 -10.57 0.95
CA LEU A 81 5.17 -11.47 0.27
C LEU A 81 3.73 -10.91 0.25
N CYS A 82 3.24 -10.37 1.36
CA CYS A 82 1.92 -9.73 1.42
C CYS A 82 1.80 -8.58 0.40
N PHE A 83 2.81 -7.71 0.30
CA PHE A 83 2.80 -6.59 -0.64
C PHE A 83 2.88 -7.04 -2.10
N LYS A 84 3.72 -8.04 -2.41
CA LYS A 84 3.76 -8.66 -3.75
C LYS A 84 2.41 -9.24 -4.14
N LEU A 85 1.74 -9.92 -3.20
CA LEU A 85 0.42 -10.50 -3.42
C LEU A 85 -0.63 -9.41 -3.63
N LEU A 86 -0.70 -8.38 -2.77
CA LEU A 86 -1.64 -7.26 -2.94
C LEU A 86 -1.48 -6.56 -4.28
N ARG A 87 -0.23 -6.33 -4.71
CA ARG A 87 0.06 -5.70 -5.99
C ARG A 87 -0.55 -6.52 -7.12
N ASN A 88 -0.32 -7.83 -7.11
CA ASN A 88 -0.90 -8.71 -8.11
C ASN A 88 -2.43 -8.70 -8.01
N LEU A 89 -3.02 -8.90 -6.83
CA LEU A 89 -4.48 -8.96 -6.62
C LEU A 89 -5.19 -7.71 -7.11
N CYS A 90 -4.60 -6.52 -6.99
CA CYS A 90 -5.20 -5.26 -7.45
C CYS A 90 -4.99 -4.97 -8.95
N ALA A 91 -4.21 -5.77 -9.68
CA ALA A 91 -3.86 -5.49 -11.07
C ALA A 91 -5.03 -5.72 -12.03
N GLY A 92 -5.83 -4.68 -12.28
CA GLY A 92 -6.96 -4.71 -13.21
C GLY A 92 -8.11 -5.62 -12.77
N GLU A 93 -8.19 -5.95 -11.47
CA GLU A 93 -9.28 -6.73 -10.89
C GLU A 93 -10.16 -5.82 -10.02
N ILE A 94 -11.27 -5.37 -10.60
CA ILE A 94 -12.12 -4.32 -10.02
C ILE A 94 -12.73 -4.72 -8.68
N LEU A 95 -13.06 -6.00 -8.49
CA LEU A 95 -13.60 -6.48 -7.22
C LEU A 95 -12.57 -6.31 -6.10
N ASN A 96 -11.32 -6.70 -6.36
CA ASN A 96 -10.22 -6.53 -5.42
C ASN A 96 -9.91 -5.05 -5.16
N GLN A 97 -9.87 -4.20 -6.19
CA GLN A 97 -9.64 -2.77 -6.02
C GLN A 97 -10.73 -2.10 -5.17
N ASN A 98 -11.99 -2.50 -5.33
CA ASN A 98 -13.10 -2.00 -4.50
C ASN A 98 -13.01 -2.50 -3.06
N LEU A 99 -12.72 -3.78 -2.85
CA LEU A 99 -12.49 -4.35 -1.52
C LEU A 99 -11.29 -3.69 -0.84
N PHE A 100 -10.23 -3.35 -1.58
CA PHE A 100 -9.07 -2.66 -1.05
C PHE A 100 -9.46 -1.32 -0.42
N LEU A 101 -10.32 -0.55 -1.09
CA LEU A 101 -10.84 0.70 -0.55
C LEU A 101 -11.76 0.46 0.65
N GLN A 102 -12.67 -0.51 0.55
CA GLN A 102 -13.63 -0.84 1.61
C GLN A 102 -12.94 -1.29 2.92
N PHE A 103 -11.83 -1.99 2.83
CA PHE A 103 -11.08 -2.54 3.97
C PHE A 103 -9.91 -1.65 4.42
N HIS A 104 -9.99 -0.34 4.16
CA HIS A 104 -8.98 0.65 4.59
C HIS A 104 -7.56 0.33 4.07
N GLY A 105 -7.46 -0.26 2.88
CA GLY A 105 -6.19 -0.67 2.28
C GLY A 105 -5.25 0.48 2.01
N VAL A 106 -5.77 1.66 1.60
CA VAL A 106 -4.95 2.86 1.35
C VAL A 106 -4.20 3.27 2.61
N VAL A 107 -4.92 3.51 3.72
CA VAL A 107 -4.35 3.86 5.03
C VAL A 107 -3.36 2.78 5.50
N THR A 108 -3.72 1.50 5.33
CA THR A 108 -2.88 0.37 5.74
C THR A 108 -1.55 0.34 4.99
N VAL A 109 -1.58 0.49 3.66
CA VAL A 109 -0.38 0.49 2.82
C VAL A 109 0.46 1.74 3.06
N VAL A 110 -0.15 2.94 3.07
CA VAL A 110 0.56 4.21 3.27
C VAL A 110 1.25 4.24 4.63
N SER A 111 0.53 3.93 5.71
CA SER A 111 1.13 3.89 7.06
C SER A 111 2.26 2.86 7.16
N THR A 112 2.18 1.75 6.43
CA THR A 112 3.23 0.74 6.42
C THR A 112 4.47 1.24 5.69
N ILE A 113 4.34 1.77 4.47
CA ILE A 113 5.51 2.25 3.71
C ILE A 113 6.18 3.48 4.32
N LEU A 114 5.41 4.39 4.94
CA LEU A 114 5.97 5.54 5.64
C LEU A 114 6.71 5.12 6.93
N ARG A 115 6.26 4.07 7.62
CA ARG A 115 7.06 3.47 8.72
C ARG A 115 8.31 2.78 8.18
N SER A 116 8.22 2.15 7.01
CA SER A 116 9.34 1.44 6.39
C SER A 116 10.42 2.38 5.82
N GLU A 117 10.08 3.63 5.54
CA GLU A 117 11.03 4.71 5.23
C GLU A 117 12.07 4.86 6.36
N VAL A 118 11.62 4.78 7.62
CA VAL A 118 12.47 4.93 8.81
C VAL A 118 13.52 3.81 8.92
N VAL A 119 13.27 2.64 8.31
CA VAL A 119 14.19 1.48 8.30
C VAL A 119 14.83 1.24 6.93
N SER A 120 14.66 2.16 5.98
CA SER A 120 15.24 2.12 4.63
C SER A 120 14.91 0.86 3.80
N ASP A 121 13.73 0.26 3.98
CA ASP A 121 13.28 -0.87 3.13
C ASP A 121 12.67 -0.35 1.81
N LEU A 122 13.54 0.08 0.90
CA LEU A 122 13.16 0.68 -0.39
C LEU A 122 12.34 -0.28 -1.26
N MET A 123 12.56 -1.60 -1.13
CA MET A 123 11.84 -2.60 -1.90
C MET A 123 10.38 -2.69 -1.45
N LEU A 124 10.13 -2.64 -0.14
CA LEU A 124 8.78 -2.60 0.39
C LEU A 124 8.05 -1.32 0.02
N VAL A 125 8.73 -0.16 0.11
CA VAL A 125 8.19 1.14 -0.34
C VAL A 125 7.78 1.05 -1.81
N ARG A 126 8.67 0.53 -2.67
CA ARG A 126 8.40 0.31 -4.09
C ARG A 126 7.19 -0.58 -4.33
N TRP A 127 7.05 -1.70 -3.61
CA TRP A 127 5.87 -2.56 -3.77
C TRP A 127 4.59 -1.86 -3.30
N GLY A 128 4.63 -1.12 -2.21
CA GLY A 128 3.45 -0.37 -1.73
C GLY A 128 2.99 0.68 -2.72
N LEU A 129 3.92 1.43 -3.31
CA LEU A 129 3.59 2.37 -4.39
C LEU A 129 3.01 1.66 -5.62
N GLN A 130 3.52 0.49 -6.00
CA GLN A 130 2.93 -0.31 -7.09
C GLN A 130 1.52 -0.82 -6.75
N VAL A 131 1.22 -1.15 -5.48
CA VAL A 131 -0.15 -1.47 -5.05
C VAL A 131 -1.04 -0.24 -5.26
N LEU A 132 -0.63 0.94 -4.79
CA LEU A 132 -1.40 2.17 -4.91
C LEU A 132 -1.61 2.58 -6.37
N ALA A 133 -0.60 2.39 -7.24
CA ALA A 133 -0.72 2.63 -8.67
C ALA A 133 -1.77 1.69 -9.33
N ASN A 134 -1.80 0.42 -8.95
CA ASN A 134 -2.81 -0.51 -9.44
C ASN A 134 -4.21 -0.14 -8.94
N VAL A 135 -4.32 0.37 -7.71
CA VAL A 135 -5.60 0.76 -7.10
C VAL A 135 -6.13 2.09 -7.68
N SER A 136 -5.26 3.06 -7.97
CA SER A 136 -5.65 4.36 -8.53
C SER A 136 -6.28 4.26 -9.93
N LEU A 137 -5.96 3.20 -10.68
CA LEU A 137 -6.55 2.92 -11.99
C LEU A 137 -8.03 2.51 -11.94
N ALA A 138 -8.57 2.19 -10.75
CA ALA A 138 -9.96 1.73 -10.60
C ALA A 138 -11.01 2.85 -10.71
N GLY A 139 -10.60 4.12 -10.53
CA GLY A 139 -11.46 5.28 -10.71
C GLY A 139 -11.29 6.37 -9.68
N LYS A 140 -12.11 7.43 -9.81
CA LYS A 140 -11.97 8.70 -9.07
C LYS A 140 -12.05 8.54 -7.56
N GLN A 141 -12.84 7.60 -7.06
CA GLN A 141 -12.96 7.38 -5.62
C GLN A 141 -11.65 6.84 -5.02
N HIS A 142 -11.00 5.92 -5.72
CA HIS A 142 -9.70 5.36 -5.32
C HIS A 142 -8.59 6.40 -5.42
N GLN A 143 -8.57 7.17 -6.52
CA GLN A 143 -7.63 8.28 -6.70
C GLN A 143 -7.77 9.30 -5.56
N LYS A 144 -9.01 9.66 -5.20
CA LYS A 144 -9.29 10.58 -4.10
C LYS A 144 -8.76 10.06 -2.77
N ALA A 145 -9.06 8.81 -2.42
CA ALA A 145 -8.58 8.23 -1.18
C ALA A 145 -7.05 8.22 -1.08
N ILE A 146 -6.36 7.93 -2.19
CA ILE A 146 -4.89 7.95 -2.25
C ILE A 146 -4.36 9.38 -2.12
N TRP A 147 -4.95 10.34 -2.82
CA TRP A 147 -4.54 11.73 -2.77
C TRP A 147 -4.71 12.33 -1.37
N GLU A 148 -5.87 12.10 -0.73
CA GLU A 148 -6.15 12.60 0.62
C GLU A 148 -5.21 12.00 1.67
N GLU A 149 -4.78 10.75 1.51
CA GLU A 149 -3.87 10.09 2.45
C GLU A 149 -2.41 10.54 2.29
N LEU A 150 -1.96 10.83 1.07
CA LEU A 150 -0.55 11.13 0.79
C LEU A 150 -0.24 12.62 0.65
N PHE A 151 -1.17 13.44 0.15
CA PHE A 151 -0.87 14.83 -0.16
C PHE A 151 -0.91 15.73 1.10
N PRO A 152 0.04 16.68 1.26
CA PRO A 152 1.31 16.80 0.54
C PRO A 152 2.43 15.98 1.20
N LEU A 153 2.32 15.72 2.51
CA LEU A 153 3.44 15.28 3.34
C LEU A 153 3.91 13.86 3.03
N GLY A 154 2.98 12.92 2.83
CA GLY A 154 3.32 11.55 2.47
C GLY A 154 4.03 11.47 1.12
N PHE A 155 3.58 12.24 0.13
CA PHE A 155 4.28 12.34 -1.16
C PHE A 155 5.67 12.95 -1.00
N LEU A 156 5.82 14.00 -0.19
CA LEU A 156 7.11 14.64 0.04
C LEU A 156 8.11 13.69 0.73
N SER A 157 7.66 12.99 1.77
CA SER A 157 8.45 11.97 2.46
C SER A 157 8.97 10.90 1.51
N LEU A 158 8.08 10.34 0.67
CA LEU A 158 8.44 9.32 -0.30
C LEU A 158 9.37 9.85 -1.41
N ALA A 159 9.16 11.10 -1.88
CA ALA A 159 9.99 11.71 -2.91
C ALA A 159 11.43 11.95 -2.41
N ARG A 160 11.61 12.30 -1.14
CA ARG A 160 12.93 12.54 -0.51
C ARG A 160 13.80 11.30 -0.39
N LEU A 161 13.25 10.09 -0.58
CA LEU A 161 14.06 8.88 -0.67
C LEU A 161 15.03 8.93 -1.85
N GLY A 162 14.73 9.72 -2.88
CA GLY A 162 15.72 10.10 -3.89
C GLY A 162 16.21 8.96 -4.78
N THR A 163 15.45 7.88 -4.94
CA THR A 163 15.80 6.75 -5.81
C THR A 163 14.78 6.55 -6.91
N LYS A 164 15.20 6.07 -8.09
CA LYS A 164 14.28 5.74 -9.19
C LYS A 164 13.30 4.62 -8.86
N GLU A 165 13.75 3.63 -8.08
CA GLU A 165 12.91 2.51 -7.64
C GLU A 165 11.64 2.96 -6.92
N VAL A 166 11.72 4.10 -6.22
CA VAL A 166 10.60 4.75 -5.52
C VAL A 166 9.97 5.83 -6.40
N SER A 167 10.77 6.66 -7.06
CA SER A 167 10.29 7.80 -7.85
C SER A 167 9.43 7.38 -9.04
N ASP A 168 9.78 6.31 -9.75
CA ASP A 168 9.00 5.83 -10.91
C ASP A 168 7.55 5.47 -10.53
N PRO A 169 7.30 4.56 -9.55
CA PRO A 169 5.93 4.26 -9.16
C PRO A 169 5.24 5.42 -8.42
N LEU A 170 5.99 6.28 -7.71
CA LEU A 170 5.44 7.50 -7.10
C LEU A 170 4.88 8.46 -8.17
N CYS A 171 5.65 8.72 -9.22
CA CYS A 171 5.24 9.53 -10.37
C CYS A 171 4.01 8.94 -11.04
N MET A 172 3.96 7.61 -11.20
CA MET A 172 2.78 6.94 -11.76
C MET A 172 1.53 7.18 -10.90
N VAL A 173 1.64 7.10 -9.58
CA VAL A 173 0.52 7.39 -8.67
C VAL A 173 0.06 8.84 -8.81
N ILE A 174 0.98 9.81 -8.77
CA ILE A 174 0.67 11.24 -8.90
C ILE A 174 0.02 11.51 -10.26
N TYR A 175 0.57 10.98 -11.35
CA TYR A 175 0.04 11.14 -12.70
C TYR A 175 -1.39 10.62 -12.81
N VAL A 176 -1.65 9.38 -12.39
CA VAL A 176 -3.00 8.78 -12.48
C VAL A 176 -4.01 9.53 -11.61
N CYS A 177 -3.62 10.06 -10.46
CA CYS A 177 -4.53 10.88 -9.64
C CYS A 177 -4.83 12.22 -10.31
N CYS A 178 -3.82 12.89 -10.86
CA CYS A 178 -3.97 14.18 -11.53
C CYS A 178 -4.66 14.10 -12.91
N ASP A 179 -4.57 12.96 -13.60
CA ASP A 179 -5.17 12.77 -14.92
C ASP A 179 -6.70 12.95 -14.84
N GLY A 180 -7.21 13.93 -15.59
CA GLY A 180 -8.62 14.32 -15.53
C GLY A 180 -9.04 15.05 -14.23
N ASN A 181 -8.10 15.45 -13.35
CA ASN A 181 -8.35 16.25 -12.16
C ASN A 181 -7.47 17.53 -12.11
N PRO A 182 -7.94 18.64 -12.73
CA PRO A 182 -7.17 19.88 -12.79
C PRO A 182 -7.00 20.56 -11.42
N GLN A 183 -7.81 20.21 -10.42
CA GLN A 183 -7.64 20.75 -9.07
C GLN A 183 -6.37 20.20 -8.42
N TRP A 184 -6.21 18.88 -8.38
CA TRP A 184 -5.02 18.25 -7.81
C TRP A 184 -3.75 18.58 -8.59
N PHE A 185 -3.87 18.70 -9.92
CA PHE A 185 -2.77 19.22 -10.73
C PHE A 185 -2.34 20.61 -10.25
N ARG A 186 -3.26 21.55 -9.97
CA ARG A 186 -2.94 22.87 -9.40
C ARG A 186 -2.38 22.79 -7.98
N GLU A 187 -2.90 21.88 -7.14
CA GLU A 187 -2.38 21.67 -5.78
C GLU A 187 -0.91 21.23 -5.81
N LEU A 188 -0.50 20.44 -6.81
CA LEU A 188 0.89 20.02 -6.98
C LEU A 188 1.85 21.20 -7.25
N TYR A 189 1.38 22.28 -7.90
CA TYR A 189 2.16 23.51 -8.11
C TYR A 189 1.92 24.58 -7.03
N SER A 190 1.13 24.28 -6.00
CA SER A 190 0.97 25.16 -4.86
C SER A 190 2.22 25.18 -3.98
N HIS A 191 2.28 26.09 -3.01
CA HIS A 191 3.36 26.13 -2.02
C HIS A 191 3.61 24.77 -1.35
N ASN A 192 2.55 24.01 -1.09
CA ASN A 192 2.64 22.72 -0.40
C ASN A 192 3.05 21.56 -1.33
N GLY A 193 2.70 21.64 -2.62
CA GLY A 193 3.00 20.61 -3.61
C GLY A 193 4.36 20.78 -4.28
N LEU A 194 4.81 22.02 -4.47
CA LEU A 194 6.05 22.33 -5.19
C LEU A 194 7.28 21.58 -4.64
N PRO A 195 7.47 21.42 -3.31
CA PRO A 195 8.57 20.61 -2.78
C PRO A 195 8.57 19.17 -3.30
N VAL A 196 7.40 18.53 -3.45
CA VAL A 196 7.29 17.16 -4.01
C VAL A 196 7.85 17.12 -5.43
N VAL A 197 7.47 18.10 -6.27
CA VAL A 197 7.94 18.20 -7.65
C VAL A 197 9.43 18.42 -7.72
N VAL A 198 9.97 19.30 -6.86
CA VAL A 198 11.41 19.58 -6.80
C VAL A 198 12.19 18.30 -6.48
N GLU A 199 11.82 17.54 -5.45
CA GLU A 199 12.52 16.30 -5.08
C GLU A 199 12.50 15.26 -6.22
N ILE A 200 11.36 15.10 -6.89
CA ILE A 200 11.22 14.20 -8.06
C ILE A 200 12.13 14.64 -9.21
N VAL A 201 12.13 15.93 -9.55
CA VAL A 201 12.96 16.47 -10.64
C VAL A 201 14.44 16.38 -10.30
N THR A 202 14.82 16.64 -9.04
CA THR A 202 16.20 16.50 -8.57
C THR A 202 16.69 15.06 -8.73
N THR A 203 15.89 14.09 -8.29
CA THR A 203 16.20 12.66 -8.44
C THR A 203 16.37 12.25 -9.90
N ALA A 204 15.48 12.71 -10.78
CA ALA A 204 15.58 12.42 -12.21
C ALA A 204 16.83 13.07 -12.84
N SER A 205 17.24 14.24 -12.36
CA SER A 205 18.34 15.02 -12.92
C SER A 205 19.72 14.54 -12.46
N SER A 206 19.85 14.05 -11.23
CA SER A 206 21.11 13.50 -10.70
C SER A 206 21.61 12.25 -11.45
N GLU A 207 20.77 11.67 -12.30
CA GLU A 207 21.11 10.49 -13.09
C GLU A 207 21.35 10.80 -14.58
N ALA A 208 21.12 12.03 -15.03
CA ALA A 208 21.41 12.43 -16.42
C ALA A 208 22.91 12.72 -16.66
N GLU A 209 23.76 12.55 -15.63
CA GLU A 209 25.21 12.83 -15.67
C GLU A 209 26.11 11.63 -15.99
N PHE A 210 25.58 10.53 -16.56
CA PHE A 210 26.37 9.36 -17.00
C PHE A 210 26.10 8.95 -18.45
#